data_AF-A0A6S6YIS8-F1
#
_entry.id   AF-A0A6S6YIS8-F1
#
_cell.length_a   1.000
_cell.length_b   1.000
_cell.length_c   1.000
_cell.angle_alpha   90.00
_cell.angle_beta   90.00
_cell.angle_gamma   90.00
#
_symmetry.space_group_name_H-M   'P 1'
#
loop_
_entity.id
_entity.type
_entity.pdbx_description
1 polymer ?
#
loop_
_entity_poly.entity_id
_entity_poly.type
_entity_poly.pdbx_seq_one_letter_code
_entity_poly.pdbx_strand_id
1 'polypeptide(L)'
;MWISAGALILVLLAVAVGGGWWGRNPAGQRAAGTAARRGFARFAAIPCLALSAFFYYAWYAFYWKWDFNELGRYYDPIDQVVYTSSGFVWVIPATALLVAGLWCGWRR
;
A
#
# COMPACT_ATOMS: atom_id res chain seq x y z
N MET A 1 -18.88 -0.42 3.13
CA MET A 1 -18.11 0.04 4.29
C MET A 1 -16.88 0.77 3.76
N TRP A 2 -16.88 2.10 3.78
CA TRP A 2 -15.84 2.92 3.17
C TRP A 2 -14.71 3.14 4.18
N ILE A 3 -13.64 2.37 4.11
CA ILE A 3 -12.36 2.84 4.66
C ILE A 3 -11.98 4.00 3.74
N SER A 4 -12.22 5.22 4.20
CA SER A 4 -12.02 6.43 3.43
C SER A 4 -10.58 6.43 2.90
N ALA A 5 -10.42 6.63 1.59
CA ALA A 5 -9.11 6.75 0.95
C ALA A 5 -8.19 7.74 1.69
N GLY A 6 -8.77 8.68 2.43
CA GLY A 6 -8.08 9.56 3.38
C GLY A 6 -7.28 8.84 4.47
N ALA A 7 -7.80 7.76 5.08
CA ALA A 7 -7.04 7.01 6.09
C ALA A 7 -5.80 6.33 5.48
N LEU A 8 -5.92 5.84 4.25
CA LEU A 8 -4.84 5.18 3.52
C LEU A 8 -3.77 6.18 3.06
N ILE A 9 -4.20 7.36 2.58
CA ILE A 9 -3.31 8.49 2.25
C ILE A 9 -2.58 8.98 3.52
N LEU A 10 -3.25 9.05 4.67
CA LEU A 10 -2.62 9.43 5.94
C LEU A 10 -1.58 8.40 6.39
N VAL A 11 -1.84 7.11 6.21
CA VAL A 11 -0.85 6.06 6.51
C VAL A 11 0.34 6.15 5.54
N LEU A 12 0.12 6.35 4.25
CA LEU A 12 1.19 6.52 3.26
C LEU A 12 2.03 7.78 3.50
N LEU A 13 1.37 8.90 3.86
CA LEU A 13 2.05 10.13 4.25
C LEU A 13 2.82 9.95 5.57
N ALA A 14 2.25 9.26 6.56
CA ALA A 14 2.95 8.97 7.81
C ALA A 14 4.19 8.08 7.59
N VAL A 15 4.13 7.10 6.68
CA VAL A 15 5.29 6.29 6.29
C VAL A 15 6.33 7.12 5.53
N ALA A 16 5.91 8.00 4.62
CA ALA A 16 6.81 8.88 3.86
C ALA A 16 7.49 9.94 4.76
N VAL A 17 6.73 10.56 5.67
CA VAL A 17 7.23 11.55 6.63
C VAL A 17 8.07 10.88 7.72
N GLY A 18 7.65 9.72 8.22
CA GLY A 18 8.40 8.94 9.20
C GLY A 18 9.76 8.46 8.68
N GLY A 19 9.86 8.12 7.39
CA GLY A 19 11.12 7.76 6.74
C GLY A 19 12.03 8.94 6.39
N GLY A 20 11.46 10.12 6.14
CA GLY A 20 12.21 11.29 5.66
C GLY A 20 12.58 12.34 6.72
N TRP A 21 11.84 12.42 7.84
CA TRP A 21 11.93 13.55 8.76
C TRP A 21 12.70 13.26 10.07
N TRP A 22 12.76 12.00 10.52
CA TRP A 22 13.37 11.60 11.81
C TRP A 22 14.91 11.57 11.81
N GLY A 23 15.61 12.44 11.07
CA GLY A 23 17.01 12.18 10.79
C GLY A 23 17.95 13.30 10.41
N ARG A 24 17.52 14.56 10.44
CA ARG A 24 18.42 15.70 10.20
C ARG A 24 19.03 16.20 11.51
N ASN A 25 20.02 15.46 12.03
CA ASN A 25 21.04 16.01 12.93
C ASN A 25 22.40 15.90 12.23
N PRO A 26 23.00 17.02 11.77
CA PRO A 26 24.13 16.95 10.82
C PRO A 26 25.48 16.49 11.40
N ALA A 27 25.66 16.35 12.73
CA ALA A 27 27.01 16.36 13.29
C ALA A 27 27.53 15.08 13.97
N GLY A 28 26.71 14.05 14.29
CA GLY A 28 27.15 13.07 15.31
C GLY A 28 27.14 11.57 15.01
N GLN A 29 26.50 11.05 13.94
CA GLN A 29 26.12 9.62 13.91
C GLN A 29 26.37 8.89 12.57
N ARG A 30 27.53 9.08 11.95
CA ARG A 30 27.78 8.52 10.60
C ARG A 30 28.00 7.00 10.54
N ALA A 31 28.22 6.31 11.67
CA ALA A 31 28.50 4.87 11.68
C ALA A 31 27.46 3.99 12.40
N ALA A 32 26.87 4.43 13.52
CA ALA A 32 25.90 3.64 14.29
C ALA A 32 24.45 3.79 13.79
N GLY A 33 24.10 4.96 13.23
CA GLY A 33 22.75 5.25 12.75
C GLY A 33 22.37 4.49 11.48
N THR A 34 23.34 4.09 10.66
CA THR A 34 23.09 3.36 9.40
C THR A 34 22.66 1.91 9.64
N ALA A 35 23.24 1.22 10.62
CA ALA A 35 22.85 -0.15 10.98
C ALA A 35 21.45 -0.22 11.61
N ALA A 36 21.15 0.68 12.56
CA ALA A 36 19.82 0.76 13.18
C ALA A 36 18.72 1.18 12.17
N ARG A 37 19.02 2.14 11.28
CA ARG A 37 18.13 2.53 10.18
C ARG A 37 17.90 1.40 9.17
N ARG A 38 18.93 0.59 8.89
CA ARG A 38 18.82 -0.60 8.03
C ARG A 38 17.95 -1.69 8.66
N GLY A 39 18.07 -1.91 9.98
CA GLY A 39 17.19 -2.84 10.71
C GLY A 39 15.73 -2.39 10.65
N PHE A 40 15.46 -1.12 10.98
CA PHE A 40 14.12 -0.55 10.92
C PHE A 40 13.50 -0.57 9.52
N ALA A 41 14.28 -0.25 8.47
CA ALA A 41 13.80 -0.32 7.09
C ALA A 41 13.38 -1.74 6.68
N ARG A 42 14.07 -2.78 7.15
CA ARG A 42 13.69 -4.18 6.92
C ARG A 42 12.40 -4.55 7.63
N PHE A 43 12.27 -4.14 8.90
CA PHE A 43 11.03 -4.35 9.65
C PHE A 43 9.84 -3.60 9.03
N ALA A 44 10.06 -2.44 8.41
CA ALA A 44 9.03 -1.70 7.69
C ALA A 44 8.68 -2.30 6.31
N ALA A 45 9.61 -3.02 5.67
CA ALA A 45 9.37 -3.65 4.38
C ALA A 45 8.32 -4.78 4.46
N ILE A 46 8.37 -5.60 5.51
CA ILE A 46 7.44 -6.73 5.71
C ILE A 46 5.96 -6.29 5.74
N PRO A 47 5.53 -5.35 6.60
CA PRO A 47 4.14 -4.90 6.63
C PRO A 47 3.75 -4.17 5.35
N CYS A 48 4.66 -3.43 4.70
CA CYS A 48 4.37 -2.80 3.41
C CYS A 48 4.05 -3.85 2.33
N LEU A 49 4.87 -4.89 2.20
CA LEU A 49 4.65 -5.96 1.23
C LEU A 49 3.39 -6.78 1.55
N ALA A 50 3.15 -7.08 2.83
CA ALA A 50 1.94 -7.79 3.26
C ALA A 50 0.66 -7.00 2.96
N LEU A 51 0.65 -5.70 3.28
CA LEU A 51 -0.48 -4.82 2.96
C LEU A 51 -0.66 -4.64 1.46
N SER A 52 0.44 -4.55 0.69
CA SER A 52 0.40 -4.51 -0.77
C SER A 52 -0.30 -5.76 -1.34
N ALA A 53 0.11 -6.95 -0.89
CA ALA A 53 -0.50 -8.21 -1.30
C ALA A 53 -2.00 -8.27 -0.92
N PHE A 54 -2.36 -7.83 0.28
CA PHE A 54 -3.75 -7.73 0.71
C PHE A 54 -4.59 -6.83 -0.21
N PHE A 55 -4.12 -5.63 -0.52
CA PHE A 55 -4.85 -4.71 -1.39
C PHE A 55 -4.94 -5.19 -2.84
N TYR A 56 -3.90 -5.85 -3.35
CA TYR A 56 -3.97 -6.52 -4.67
C TYR A 56 -4.99 -7.66 -4.66
N TYR A 57 -5.06 -8.46 -3.59
CA TYR A 57 -6.06 -9.50 -3.46
C TYR A 57 -7.47 -8.94 -3.40
N ALA A 58 -7.70 -7.87 -2.61
CA ALA A 58 -8.98 -7.19 -2.58
C ALA A 58 -9.36 -6.66 -3.97
N TRP A 59 -8.43 -6.04 -4.68
CA TRP A 59 -8.65 -5.58 -6.04
C TRP A 59 -8.99 -6.74 -7.00
N TYR A 60 -8.30 -7.87 -6.88
CA TYR A 60 -8.60 -9.06 -7.66
C TYR A 60 -10.02 -9.59 -7.36
N ALA A 61 -10.35 -9.74 -6.08
CA ALA A 61 -11.59 -10.33 -5.60
C ALA A 61 -12.83 -9.47 -5.94
N PHE A 62 -12.68 -8.15 -5.96
CA PHE A 62 -13.79 -7.22 -6.22
C PHE A 62 -13.87 -6.72 -7.66
N TYR A 63 -12.78 -6.82 -8.44
CA TYR A 63 -12.74 -6.21 -9.78
C TYR A 63 -12.17 -7.16 -10.83
N TRP A 64 -10.92 -7.57 -10.71
CA TRP A 64 -10.24 -8.28 -11.81
C TRP A 64 -10.91 -9.61 -12.18
N LYS A 65 -11.46 -10.34 -11.19
CA LYS A 65 -12.07 -11.65 -11.46
C LYS A 65 -13.43 -11.55 -12.17
N TRP A 66 -14.03 -10.37 -12.25
CA TRP A 66 -15.38 -10.16 -12.77
C TRP A 66 -15.34 -9.47 -14.13
N ASP A 67 -16.26 -9.87 -15.01
CA ASP A 67 -16.42 -9.28 -16.34
C ASP A 67 -17.45 -8.15 -16.28
N PHE A 68 -17.00 -6.91 -16.30
CA PHE A 68 -17.89 -5.74 -16.26
C PHE A 68 -18.36 -5.38 -17.66
N ASN A 69 -19.64 -5.04 -17.80
CA ASN A 69 -20.18 -4.54 -19.06
C ASN A 69 -19.67 -3.12 -19.39
N GLU A 70 -20.12 -2.57 -20.52
CA GLU A 70 -19.79 -1.21 -20.98
C GLU A 70 -20.14 -0.10 -19.96
N LEU A 71 -21.09 -0.37 -19.07
CA LEU A 71 -21.52 0.55 -18.00
C LEU A 71 -20.71 0.36 -16.70
N GLY A 72 -19.70 -0.52 -16.70
CA GLY A 72 -18.89 -0.83 -15.53
C GLY A 72 -19.65 -1.58 -14.44
N ARG A 73 -20.67 -2.37 -14.81
CA ARG A 73 -21.53 -3.11 -13.87
C ARG A 73 -21.46 -4.61 -14.15
N TYR A 74 -21.40 -5.39 -13.08
CA TYR A 74 -21.54 -6.84 -13.11
C TYR A 74 -22.69 -7.24 -12.18
N TYR A 75 -23.62 -8.03 -12.68
CA TYR A 75 -24.73 -8.54 -11.89
C TYR A 75 -24.45 -9.99 -11.50
N ASP A 76 -24.46 -10.25 -10.19
CA ASP A 76 -24.38 -11.60 -9.67
C ASP A 76 -25.80 -12.19 -9.56
N PRO A 77 -26.15 -13.23 -10.35
CA PRO A 77 -27.47 -13.83 -10.32
C PRO A 77 -27.73 -14.67 -9.05
N ILE A 78 -26.68 -15.09 -8.33
CA ILE A 78 -26.81 -15.88 -7.11
C ILE A 78 -27.10 -14.95 -5.94
N ASP A 79 -26.23 -13.96 -5.75
CA ASP A 79 -26.33 -13.02 -4.64
C ASP A 79 -27.33 -11.88 -4.92
N GLN A 80 -27.81 -11.75 -6.16
CA GLN A 80 -28.73 -10.69 -6.61
C GLN A 80 -28.16 -9.27 -6.38
N VAL A 81 -26.83 -9.12 -6.36
CA VAL A 81 -26.11 -7.86 -6.12
C VAL A 81 -25.46 -7.36 -7.41
N VAL A 82 -25.44 -6.03 -7.59
CA VAL A 82 -24.71 -5.36 -8.66
C VAL A 82 -23.39 -4.82 -8.13
N TYR A 83 -22.28 -5.30 -8.70
CA TYR A 83 -20.94 -4.78 -8.48
C TYR A 83 -20.66 -3.62 -9.45
N THR A 84 -19.91 -2.62 -9.00
CA THR A 84 -19.58 -1.42 -9.79
C THR A 84 -18.08 -1.26 -9.96
N SER A 85 -17.66 -0.73 -11.10
CA SER A 85 -16.26 -0.47 -11.43
C SER A 85 -15.72 0.72 -10.62
N SER A 86 -15.18 0.43 -9.44
CA SER A 86 -14.46 1.38 -8.55
C SER A 86 -13.06 0.87 -8.19
N GLY A 87 -12.46 0.08 -9.09
CA GLY A 87 -11.23 -0.70 -8.82
C GLY A 87 -9.99 0.11 -8.47
N PHE A 88 -9.92 1.37 -8.90
CA PHE A 88 -8.75 2.24 -8.65
C PHE A 88 -8.45 2.45 -7.16
N VAL A 89 -9.46 2.36 -6.30
CA VAL A 89 -9.32 2.57 -4.85
C VAL A 89 -8.36 1.55 -4.20
N TRP A 90 -8.22 0.37 -4.80
CA TRP A 90 -7.44 -0.73 -4.23
C TRP A 90 -6.08 -0.91 -4.92
N VAL A 91 -6.00 -0.70 -6.22
CA VAL A 91 -4.74 -0.89 -6.97
C VAL A 91 -3.70 0.20 -6.68
N ILE A 92 -4.14 1.44 -6.47
CA ILE A 92 -3.26 2.58 -6.14
C ILE A 92 -2.51 2.35 -4.83
N PRO A 93 -3.19 2.09 -3.69
CA PRO A 93 -2.49 1.82 -2.43
C PRO A 93 -1.67 0.53 -2.50
N ALA A 94 -2.16 -0.51 -3.20
CA ALA A 94 -1.39 -1.74 -3.39
C ALA A 94 -0.04 -1.48 -4.08
N THR A 95 -0.04 -0.68 -5.15
CA THR A 95 1.16 -0.32 -5.92
C THR A 95 2.10 0.57 -5.10
N ALA A 96 1.55 1.57 -4.39
CA ALA A 96 2.36 2.45 -3.55
C ALA A 96 3.09 1.68 -2.43
N LEU A 97 2.39 0.76 -1.77
CA LEU A 97 2.96 -0.10 -0.72
C LEU A 97 3.97 -1.11 -1.28
N LEU A 98 3.74 -1.62 -2.50
CA LEU A 98 4.71 -2.47 -3.18
C LEU A 98 6.02 -1.73 -3.40
N VAL A 99 5.95 -0.53 -4.00
CA VAL A 99 7.13 0.31 -4.26
C VAL A 99 7.84 0.66 -2.96
N ALA A 100 7.10 1.07 -1.91
CA ALA A 100 7.69 1.37 -0.61
C ALA A 100 8.37 0.15 0.02
N GLY A 101 7.72 -1.03 0.00
CA GLY A 101 8.28 -2.27 0.53
C GLY A 101 9.54 -2.71 -0.22
N LEU A 102 9.49 -2.70 -1.55
CA LEU A 102 10.64 -3.02 -2.41
C LEU A 102 11.78 -2.03 -2.21
N TRP A 103 11.50 -0.73 -2.11
CA TRP A 103 12.52 0.29 -1.89
C TRP A 103 13.21 0.14 -0.53
N CYS A 104 12.45 -0.10 0.53
CA CYS A 104 12.97 -0.38 1.87
C CYS A 104 13.78 -1.69 1.92
N GLY A 105 13.38 -2.71 1.14
CA GLY A 105 14.11 -3.98 1.02
C GLY A 105 15.34 -3.94 0.12
N TRP A 106 15.32 -3.10 -0.93
CA TRP A 106 16.39 -3.01 -1.94
C TRP A 106 17.50 -2.05 -1.52
N ARG A 107 17.19 -0.89 -0.92
CA ARG A 107 18.24 0.06 -0.49
C ARG A 107 19.16 -0.57 0.57
N ARG A 108 20.27 -1.15 0.10
CA ARG A 108 21.37 -1.78 0.84
C ARG A 108 22.48 -0.76 1.09
#